data_AF-A0A842NH25-F1
#
_entry.id   AF-A0A842NH25-F1
#
_cell.length_a   1.000
_cell.length_b   1.000
_cell.length_c   1.000
_cell.angle_alpha   90.00
_cell.angle_beta   90.00
_cell.angle_gamma   90.00
#
_symmetry.space_group_name_H-M   'P 1'
#
loop_
_entity.id
_entity.type
_entity.pdbx_description
1 polymer ?
#
loop_
_entity_poly.entity_id
_entity_poly.type
_entity_poly.pdbx_seq_one_letter_code
_entity_poly.pdbx_strand_id
1 'polypeptide(L)'
;MSYEHLYRIRDYFRFSISEQRQLLVSAILFGFILSFRRWGGTEFNAQIGINAWIFAFISILIVMFCSISMQKIFALKQGYRMHYSWWFPGILIGILISFLTFGTVPLIYPGATKFEHMKRLRLGRFRHGINNFDMAMASIAGVVTNALIGLICGLIYYGTHNPYVLYFMHINFIYAFFTLIPIPKFKGLKLVEGATPGLHIYFYTRRLHTFILLSLICYWVLVSASTTFFPSLGLLILAMILGVIGMFFYMKFADETI
;
A
#
# COMPACT_ATOMS: atom_id res chain seq x y z
N MET A 1 25.63 5.48 -0.44
CA MET A 1 24.95 4.94 -1.65
C MET A 1 25.98 4.99 -2.79
N SER A 2 26.27 3.87 -3.47
CA SER A 2 27.25 3.86 -4.58
C SER A 2 26.79 4.77 -5.73
N TYR A 3 27.71 5.48 -6.39
CA TYR A 3 27.46 6.32 -7.58
C TYR A 3 26.67 5.58 -8.66
N GLU A 4 26.89 4.27 -8.78
CA GLU A 4 26.17 3.41 -9.72
C GLU A 4 24.65 3.40 -9.46
N HIS A 5 24.22 3.44 -8.20
CA HIS A 5 22.79 3.45 -7.86
C HIS A 5 22.11 4.75 -8.27
N LEU A 6 22.77 5.88 -8.05
CA LEU A 6 22.25 7.19 -8.45
C LEU A 6 22.13 7.27 -9.97
N TYR A 7 23.13 6.76 -10.70
CA TYR A 7 23.09 6.67 -12.16
C TYR A 7 21.91 5.82 -12.65
N ARG A 8 21.68 4.65 -12.04
CA ARG A 8 20.53 3.79 -12.38
C ARG A 8 19.19 4.48 -12.13
N ILE A 9 19.04 5.18 -11.00
CA ILE A 9 17.81 5.91 -10.70
C ILE A 9 17.60 7.02 -11.73
N ARG A 10 18.61 7.86 -11.98
CA ARG A 10 18.50 8.97 -12.93
C ARG A 10 18.07 8.52 -14.33
N ASP A 11 18.65 7.42 -14.82
CA ASP A 11 18.45 7.03 -16.21
C ASP A 11 17.18 6.17 -16.41
N TYR A 12 16.82 5.34 -15.42
CA TYR A 12 15.74 4.35 -15.54
C TYR A 12 14.49 4.64 -14.70
N PHE A 13 14.52 5.59 -13.75
CA PHE A 13 13.33 5.96 -12.97
C PHE A 13 12.38 6.81 -13.84
N ARG A 14 11.44 6.14 -14.50
CA ARG A 14 10.41 6.77 -15.32
C ARG A 14 9.07 6.10 -15.12
N PHE A 15 8.02 6.90 -15.13
CA PHE A 15 6.65 6.43 -15.26
C PHE A 15 6.26 6.49 -16.73
N SER A 16 5.77 5.38 -17.27
CA SER A 16 5.16 5.40 -18.59
C SER A 16 3.85 6.20 -18.55
N ILE A 17 3.46 6.79 -19.69
CA ILE A 17 2.20 7.53 -19.83
C ILE A 17 1.00 6.64 -19.45
N SER A 18 1.06 5.35 -19.79
CA SER A 18 0.03 4.37 -19.41
C SER A 18 -0.07 4.19 -17.89
N GLU A 19 1.07 4.11 -17.19
CA GLU A 19 1.08 4.03 -15.72
C GLU A 19 0.53 5.30 -15.08
N GLN A 20 0.91 6.48 -15.57
CA GLN A 20 0.41 7.76 -15.04
C GLN A 20 -1.11 7.87 -15.20
N ARG A 21 -1.64 7.51 -16.39
CA ARG A 21 -3.09 7.47 -16.63
C ARG A 21 -3.79 6.48 -15.69
N GLN A 22 -3.25 5.27 -15.54
CA GLN A 22 -3.83 4.26 -14.64
C GLN A 22 -3.80 4.71 -13.18
N LEU A 23 -2.70 5.34 -12.74
CA LEU A 23 -2.55 5.85 -11.37
C LEU A 23 -3.55 6.98 -11.11
N LEU A 24 -3.69 7.92 -12.06
CA LEU A 24 -4.66 9.03 -11.98
C LEU A 24 -6.10 8.52 -11.91
N VAL A 25 -6.50 7.60 -12.80
CA VAL A 25 -7.86 7.05 -12.80
C VAL A 25 -8.13 6.22 -11.53
N SER A 26 -7.14 5.44 -11.08
CA SER A 26 -7.26 4.71 -9.81
C SER A 26 -7.46 5.66 -8.63
N ALA A 27 -6.69 6.76 -8.58
CA ALA A 27 -6.80 7.76 -7.52
C ALA A 27 -8.17 8.46 -7.53
N ILE A 28 -8.73 8.78 -8.70
CA ILE A 28 -10.07 9.36 -8.83
C ILE A 28 -11.13 8.42 -8.21
N LEU A 29 -11.10 7.15 -8.59
CA LEU A 29 -12.07 6.15 -8.15
C LEU A 29 -11.90 5.79 -6.66
N PHE A 30 -10.65 5.66 -6.18
CA PHE A 30 -10.40 5.42 -4.75
C PHE A 30 -10.73 6.64 -3.90
N GLY A 31 -10.48 7.86 -4.39
CA GLY A 31 -10.92 9.08 -3.73
C GLY A 31 -12.43 9.07 -3.53
N PHE A 32 -13.19 8.61 -4.53
CA PHE A 32 -14.64 8.47 -4.44
C PHE A 32 -15.03 7.46 -3.35
N ILE A 33 -14.49 6.24 -3.41
CA ILE A 33 -14.71 5.18 -2.40
C ILE A 33 -14.43 5.68 -0.98
N LEU A 34 -13.28 6.32 -0.76
CA LEU A 34 -12.85 6.81 0.56
C LEU A 34 -13.73 7.95 1.06
N SER A 35 -14.18 8.83 0.16
CA SER A 35 -15.04 9.96 0.51
C SER A 35 -16.50 9.59 0.73
N PHE A 36 -16.96 8.41 0.28
CA PHE A 36 -18.38 8.07 0.11
C PHE A 36 -19.23 8.32 1.36
N ARG A 37 -18.72 7.92 2.54
CA ARG A 37 -19.41 8.12 3.82
C ARG A 37 -19.57 9.60 4.22
N ARG A 38 -18.84 10.52 3.60
CA ARG A 38 -18.84 11.96 3.89
C ARG A 38 -19.75 12.79 2.98
N TRP A 39 -20.52 12.16 2.08
CA TRP A 39 -21.47 12.86 1.20
C TRP A 39 -22.76 13.29 1.90
N GLY A 40 -22.93 12.91 3.17
CA GLY A 40 -24.09 13.26 3.98
C GLY A 40 -24.17 12.35 5.20
N GLY A 41 -24.58 12.89 6.34
CA GLY A 41 -24.89 12.10 7.53
C GLY A 41 -26.35 11.68 7.47
N THR A 42 -27.22 12.50 8.05
CA THR A 42 -28.68 12.35 8.00
C THR A 42 -29.26 12.80 6.66
N GLU A 43 -28.63 13.78 6.01
CA GLU A 43 -29.08 14.36 4.75
C GLU A 43 -27.92 14.46 3.75
N PHE A 44 -28.25 14.28 2.47
CA PHE A 44 -27.29 14.38 1.37
C PHE A 44 -26.87 15.84 1.16
N ASN A 45 -25.55 16.10 1.17
CA ASN A 45 -24.98 17.41 0.90
C ASN A 45 -23.86 17.30 -0.14
N ALA A 46 -24.18 17.67 -1.38
CA ALA A 46 -23.27 17.60 -2.51
C ALA A 46 -21.98 18.42 -2.29
N GLN A 47 -22.08 19.60 -1.67
CA GLN A 47 -20.92 20.47 -1.45
C GLN A 47 -19.92 19.84 -0.47
N ILE A 48 -20.41 19.27 0.63
CA ILE A 48 -19.56 18.56 1.60
C ILE A 48 -18.93 17.31 0.94
N GLY A 49 -19.73 16.55 0.19
CA GLY A 49 -19.26 15.36 -0.53
C GLY A 49 -18.15 15.67 -1.54
N ILE A 50 -18.33 16.69 -2.38
CA ILE A 50 -17.33 17.11 -3.37
C ILE A 50 -16.03 17.56 -2.71
N ASN A 51 -16.11 18.36 -1.64
CA ASN A 51 -14.91 18.80 -0.90
C ASN A 51 -14.16 17.60 -0.29
N ALA A 52 -14.89 16.65 0.32
CA ALA A 52 -14.31 15.43 0.87
C ALA A 52 -13.69 14.54 -0.23
N TRP A 53 -14.33 14.46 -1.39
CA TRP A 53 -13.86 13.71 -2.54
C TRP A 53 -12.58 14.30 -3.12
N ILE A 54 -12.51 15.61 -3.33
CA ILE A 54 -11.30 16.31 -3.82
C ILE A 54 -10.14 16.06 -2.87
N PHE A 55 -10.36 16.22 -1.56
CA PHE A 55 -9.32 15.96 -0.56
C PHE A 55 -8.86 14.50 -0.59
N ALA A 56 -9.80 13.55 -0.63
CA ALA A 56 -9.49 12.12 -0.68
C ALA A 56 -8.75 11.74 -1.97
N PHE A 57 -9.13 12.31 -3.12
CA PHE A 57 -8.47 12.14 -4.41
C PHE A 57 -7.02 12.61 -4.38
N ILE A 58 -6.76 13.84 -3.93
CA ILE A 58 -5.39 14.37 -3.83
C ILE A 58 -4.57 13.53 -2.85
N SER A 59 -5.18 13.19 -1.72
CA SER A 59 -4.55 12.37 -0.68
C SER A 59 -4.10 11.00 -1.21
N ILE A 60 -5.02 10.24 -1.80
CA ILE A 60 -4.71 8.90 -2.32
C ILE A 60 -3.75 8.98 -3.51
N LEU A 61 -3.82 10.02 -4.33
CA LEU A 61 -2.87 10.26 -5.43
C LEU A 61 -1.44 10.38 -4.90
N ILE A 62 -1.23 11.19 -3.85
CA ILE A 62 0.08 11.35 -3.20
C ILE A 62 0.55 10.03 -2.59
N VAL A 63 -0.31 9.33 -1.84
CA VAL A 63 0.01 8.04 -1.20
C VAL A 63 0.43 6.99 -2.24
N MET A 64 -0.36 6.82 -3.31
CA MET A 64 -0.05 5.92 -4.41
C MET A 64 1.27 6.29 -5.09
N PHE A 65 1.45 7.58 -5.40
CA PHE A 65 2.65 8.06 -6.08
C PHE A 65 3.91 7.83 -5.25
N CYS A 66 3.91 8.18 -3.96
CA CYS A 66 5.03 7.96 -3.06
C CYS A 66 5.35 6.47 -2.91
N SER A 67 4.33 5.64 -2.67
CA SER A 67 4.49 4.19 -2.50
C SER A 67 5.09 3.53 -3.75
N ILE A 68 4.49 3.77 -4.92
CA ILE A 68 4.95 3.18 -6.19
C ILE A 68 6.33 3.71 -6.56
N SER A 69 6.63 4.98 -6.31
CA SER A 69 7.96 5.56 -6.54
C SER A 69 9.03 4.83 -5.72
N MET A 70 8.77 4.60 -4.42
CA MET A 70 9.70 3.90 -3.56
C MET A 70 9.89 2.44 -3.96
N GLN A 71 8.82 1.75 -4.37
CA GLN A 71 8.92 0.39 -4.93
C GLN A 71 9.76 0.38 -6.22
N LYS A 72 9.57 1.35 -7.12
CA LYS A 72 10.37 1.47 -8.36
C LYS A 72 11.85 1.69 -8.04
N ILE A 73 12.18 2.57 -7.11
CA ILE A 73 13.57 2.84 -6.71
C ILE A 73 14.24 1.57 -6.18
N PHE A 74 13.56 0.81 -5.31
CA PHE A 74 14.10 -0.44 -4.78
C PHE A 74 14.19 -1.55 -5.86
N ALA A 75 13.21 -1.63 -6.76
CA ALA A 75 13.26 -2.57 -7.88
C ALA A 75 14.45 -2.28 -8.82
N LEU A 76 14.69 -1.01 -9.15
CA LEU A 76 15.82 -0.58 -9.97
C LEU A 76 17.17 -0.89 -9.31
N LYS A 77 17.26 -0.73 -7.98
CA LYS A 77 18.45 -1.14 -7.21
C LYS A 77 18.76 -2.63 -7.40
N GLN A 78 17.72 -3.46 -7.52
CA GLN A 78 17.85 -4.90 -7.74
C GLN A 78 17.94 -5.32 -9.22
N GLY A 79 17.91 -4.37 -10.16
CA GLY A 79 18.01 -4.64 -11.60
C GLY A 79 16.69 -5.08 -12.24
N TYR A 80 15.55 -4.67 -11.66
CA TYR A 80 14.22 -4.89 -12.22
C TYR A 80 13.56 -3.57 -12.59
N ARG A 81 12.85 -3.57 -13.71
CA ARG A 81 11.94 -2.50 -14.07
C ARG A 81 10.56 -2.86 -13.55
N MET A 82 10.01 -2.02 -12.67
CA MET A 82 8.69 -2.24 -12.12
C MET A 82 7.66 -1.41 -12.89
N HIS A 83 6.57 -2.06 -13.30
CA HIS A 83 5.43 -1.42 -13.94
C HIS A 83 4.17 -1.53 -13.08
N TYR A 84 3.53 -0.39 -12.82
CA TYR A 84 2.22 -0.33 -12.19
C TYR A 84 1.13 -0.74 -13.19
N SER A 85 0.19 -1.58 -12.76
CA SER A 85 -0.94 -1.98 -13.56
C SER A 85 -2.22 -2.07 -12.74
N TRP A 86 -3.17 -1.18 -12.99
CA TRP A 86 -4.45 -1.15 -12.27
C TRP A 86 -5.26 -2.44 -12.44
N TRP A 87 -6.13 -2.75 -11.48
CA TRP A 87 -6.99 -3.92 -11.53
C TRP A 87 -8.46 -3.50 -11.53
N PHE A 88 -8.96 -3.14 -12.72
CA PHE A 88 -10.29 -2.57 -12.91
C PHE A 88 -11.44 -3.38 -12.27
N PRO A 89 -11.51 -4.73 -12.39
CA PRO A 89 -12.52 -5.51 -11.67
C PRO A 89 -12.48 -5.32 -10.15
N GLY A 90 -11.29 -5.27 -9.55
CA GLY A 90 -11.14 -4.98 -8.13
C GLY A 90 -11.70 -3.61 -7.77
N ILE A 91 -11.42 -2.58 -8.58
CA ILE A 91 -11.96 -1.23 -8.37
C ILE A 91 -13.50 -1.23 -8.42
N LEU A 92 -14.11 -1.92 -9.40
CA LEU A 92 -15.56 -2.05 -9.49
C LEU A 92 -16.17 -2.75 -8.28
N ILE A 93 -15.55 -3.82 -7.80
CA ILE A 93 -15.96 -4.52 -6.58
C ILE A 93 -15.88 -3.58 -5.38
N GLY A 94 -14.82 -2.78 -5.27
CA GLY A 94 -14.66 -1.77 -4.23
C GLY A 94 -15.77 -0.72 -4.23
N ILE A 95 -16.12 -0.21 -5.41
CA ILE A 95 -17.25 0.73 -5.58
C ILE A 95 -18.56 0.06 -5.16
N LEU A 96 -18.85 -1.15 -5.64
CA LEU A 96 -20.06 -1.89 -5.29
C LEU A 96 -20.19 -2.09 -3.76
N ILE A 97 -19.11 -2.53 -3.11
CA ILE A 97 -19.09 -2.74 -1.66
C ILE A 97 -19.24 -1.43 -0.90
N SER A 98 -18.71 -0.33 -1.43
CA SER A 98 -18.90 1.00 -0.83
C SER A 98 -20.37 1.42 -0.84
N PHE A 99 -21.08 1.16 -1.94
CA PHE A 99 -22.53 1.40 -2.00
C PHE A 99 -23.30 0.50 -1.03
N LEU A 100 -23.00 -0.81 -1.01
CA LEU A 100 -23.69 -1.78 -0.14
C LEU A 100 -23.47 -1.52 1.35
N THR A 101 -22.32 -0.95 1.73
CA THR A 101 -21.95 -0.69 3.14
C THR A 101 -22.10 0.77 3.54
N PHE A 102 -22.71 1.62 2.69
CA PHE A 102 -22.78 3.07 2.88
C PHE A 102 -21.41 3.72 3.20
N GLY A 103 -20.36 3.20 2.59
CA GLY A 103 -18.98 3.67 2.76
C GLY A 103 -18.33 3.29 4.09
N THR A 104 -18.93 2.37 4.86
CA THR A 104 -18.35 1.91 6.13
C THR A 104 -17.08 1.09 5.90
N VAL A 105 -17.05 0.28 4.84
CA VAL A 105 -15.89 -0.52 4.46
C VAL A 105 -15.31 0.01 3.15
N PRO A 106 -14.32 0.92 3.19
CA PRO A 106 -13.70 1.46 1.98
C PRO A 106 -12.72 0.44 1.38
N LEU A 107 -13.27 -0.55 0.66
CA LEU A 107 -12.48 -1.57 -0.01
C LEU A 107 -11.75 -0.97 -1.21
N ILE A 108 -10.43 -0.81 -1.09
CA ILE A 108 -9.58 -0.32 -2.17
C ILE A 108 -8.62 -1.42 -2.62
N TYR A 109 -8.33 -1.46 -3.91
CA TYR A 109 -7.38 -2.42 -4.48
C TYR A 109 -6.24 -1.66 -5.12
N PRO A 110 -5.06 -1.58 -4.49
CA PRO A 110 -3.96 -0.68 -4.88
C PRO A 110 -3.33 -1.00 -6.24
N GLY A 111 -3.87 -1.96 -6.99
CA GLY A 111 -3.38 -2.42 -8.30
C GLY A 111 -2.36 -3.55 -8.17
N ALA A 112 -1.73 -3.87 -9.30
CA ALA A 112 -0.71 -4.91 -9.39
C ALA A 112 0.62 -4.33 -9.85
N THR A 113 1.71 -4.87 -9.34
CA THR A 113 3.07 -4.57 -9.77
C THR A 113 3.58 -5.69 -10.67
N LYS A 114 4.11 -5.32 -11.84
CA LYS A 114 4.82 -6.23 -12.75
C LYS A 114 6.32 -5.97 -12.67
N PHE A 115 7.12 -7.02 -12.57
CA PHE A 115 8.58 -6.92 -12.53
C PHE A 115 9.17 -7.47 -13.82
N GLU A 116 9.84 -6.62 -14.58
CA GLU A 116 10.57 -6.98 -15.78
C GLU A 116 12.07 -7.01 -15.51
N HIS A 117 12.75 -8.03 -16.03
CA HIS A 117 14.19 -8.20 -15.85
C HIS A 117 14.97 -7.24 -16.76
N MET A 118 15.89 -6.46 -16.19
CA MET A 118 16.81 -5.63 -16.98
C MET A 118 18.13 -6.38 -17.19
N LYS A 119 18.22 -7.12 -18.32
CA LYS A 119 19.39 -7.97 -18.66
C LYS A 119 20.74 -7.30 -18.42
N ARG A 120 20.88 -6.03 -18.84
CA ARG A 120 22.12 -5.24 -18.73
C ARG A 120 22.56 -5.01 -17.27
N LEU A 121 21.63 -4.85 -16.33
CA LEU A 121 21.93 -4.49 -14.94
C LEU A 121 22.14 -5.71 -14.03
N ARG A 122 21.97 -6.92 -14.56
CA ARG A 122 22.11 -8.19 -13.82
C ARG A 122 23.17 -9.14 -14.40
N LEU A 123 24.02 -8.66 -15.31
CA LEU A 123 25.20 -9.40 -15.73
C LEU A 123 26.07 -9.70 -14.50
N GLY A 124 26.47 -10.97 -14.33
CA GLY A 124 27.28 -11.42 -13.18
C GLY A 124 26.52 -11.73 -11.89
N ARG A 125 25.19 -11.55 -11.83
CA ARG A 125 24.40 -12.00 -10.66
C ARG A 125 24.06 -13.49 -10.76
N PHE A 126 24.14 -14.18 -9.62
CA PHE A 126 23.73 -15.59 -9.49
C PHE A 126 22.23 -15.72 -9.78
N ARG A 127 21.88 -16.55 -10.79
CA ARG A 127 20.54 -16.77 -11.37
C ARG A 127 19.99 -15.57 -12.15
N HIS A 128 19.70 -15.82 -13.44
CA HIS A 128 19.17 -14.81 -14.37
C HIS A 128 17.66 -14.58 -14.21
N GLY A 129 16.96 -15.43 -13.46
CA GLY A 129 15.52 -15.34 -13.26
C GLY A 129 15.07 -14.23 -12.30
N ILE A 130 13.75 -14.09 -12.20
CA ILE A 130 13.12 -13.21 -11.21
C ILE A 130 13.21 -13.88 -9.84
N ASN A 131 13.85 -13.19 -8.89
CA ASN A 131 14.01 -13.66 -7.53
C ASN A 131 12.87 -13.10 -6.66
N ASN A 132 12.16 -13.97 -5.94
CA ASN A 132 11.07 -13.58 -5.05
C ASN A 132 11.55 -12.65 -3.93
N PHE A 133 12.77 -12.83 -3.44
CA PHE A 133 13.36 -11.94 -2.44
C PHE A 133 13.42 -10.49 -2.94
N ASP A 134 13.94 -10.28 -4.15
CA ASP A 134 14.10 -8.93 -4.69
C ASP A 134 12.74 -8.25 -4.92
N MET A 135 11.76 -9.00 -5.43
CA MET A 135 10.38 -8.53 -5.59
C MET A 135 9.73 -8.19 -4.25
N ALA A 136 9.93 -9.03 -3.23
CA ALA A 136 9.42 -8.79 -1.88
C ALA A 136 10.05 -7.55 -1.25
N MET A 137 11.37 -7.36 -1.36
CA MET A 137 12.05 -6.17 -0.84
C MET A 137 11.56 -4.88 -1.50
N ALA A 138 11.37 -4.91 -2.84
CA ALA A 138 10.76 -3.79 -3.54
C ALA A 138 9.32 -3.52 -3.06
N SER A 139 8.52 -4.59 -2.89
CA SER A 139 7.14 -4.51 -2.41
C SER A 139 7.02 -3.93 -1.00
N ILE A 140 7.89 -4.38 -0.07
CA ILE A 140 7.98 -3.88 1.31
C ILE A 140 8.28 -2.39 1.34
N ALA A 141 9.17 -1.91 0.45
CA ALA A 141 9.52 -0.49 0.41
C ALA A 141 8.28 0.39 0.23
N GLY A 142 7.30 -0.02 -0.59
CA GLY A 142 6.05 0.74 -0.75
C GLY A 142 5.16 0.73 0.49
N VAL A 143 5.05 -0.42 1.16
CA VAL A 143 4.24 -0.55 2.40
C VAL A 143 4.86 0.26 3.53
N VAL A 144 6.17 0.12 3.73
CA VAL A 144 6.94 0.86 4.73
C VAL A 144 6.86 2.37 4.47
N THR A 145 6.92 2.80 3.21
CA THR A 145 6.76 4.22 2.85
C THR A 145 5.45 4.80 3.38
N ASN A 146 4.33 4.11 3.15
CA ASN A 146 3.03 4.58 3.62
C ASN A 146 2.88 4.49 5.14
N ALA A 147 3.46 3.46 5.77
CA ALA A 147 3.51 3.36 7.23
C ALA A 147 4.30 4.52 7.85
N LEU A 148 5.44 4.90 7.25
CA LEU A 148 6.27 6.03 7.68
C LEU A 148 5.56 7.37 7.47
N ILE A 149 4.91 7.58 6.32
CA ILE A 149 4.10 8.78 6.08
C ILE A 149 2.97 8.84 7.11
N GLY A 150 2.25 7.75 7.34
CA GLY A 150 1.22 7.66 8.38
C GLY A 150 1.75 8.00 9.77
N LEU A 151 2.94 7.53 10.13
CA LEU A 151 3.60 7.84 11.41
C LEU A 151 3.94 9.33 11.54
N ILE A 152 4.51 9.94 10.48
CA ILE A 152 4.81 11.37 10.44
C ILE A 152 3.52 12.18 10.57
N CYS A 153 2.46 11.79 9.86
CA CYS A 153 1.16 12.43 9.97
C CYS A 153 0.54 12.26 11.36
N GLY A 154 0.75 11.12 12.02
CA GLY A 154 0.37 10.93 13.42
C GLY A 154 1.06 11.94 14.34
N LEU A 155 2.37 12.15 14.20
CA LEU A 155 3.10 13.17 14.96
C LEU A 155 2.55 14.59 14.72
N ILE A 156 2.28 14.94 13.46
CA ILE A 156 1.70 16.24 13.09
C ILE A 156 0.28 16.39 13.64
N TYR A 157 -0.54 15.33 13.59
CA TYR A 157 -1.89 15.34 14.13
C TYR A 157 -1.90 15.62 15.63
N TYR A 158 -1.02 14.98 16.41
CA TYR A 158 -0.93 15.27 17.85
C TYR A 158 -0.53 16.71 18.15
N GLY A 159 0.30 17.34 17.31
CA GLY A 159 0.67 18.74 17.48
C GLY A 159 -0.43 19.73 17.07
N THR A 160 -1.24 19.40 16.07
CA THR A 160 -2.17 20.35 15.42
C THR A 160 -3.65 20.06 15.67
N HIS A 161 -4.00 18.84 16.07
CA HIS A 161 -5.36 18.30 16.18
C HIS A 161 -6.20 18.49 14.91
N ASN A 162 -5.55 18.57 13.74
CA ASN A 162 -6.23 18.86 12.48
C ASN A 162 -6.91 17.59 11.91
N PRO A 163 -8.24 17.58 11.72
CA PRO A 163 -8.97 16.39 11.24
C PRO A 163 -8.59 15.97 9.80
N TYR A 164 -8.07 16.88 8.97
CA TYR A 164 -7.58 16.54 7.64
C TYR A 164 -6.29 15.72 7.70
N VAL A 165 -5.40 16.02 8.65
CA VAL A 165 -4.16 15.27 8.86
C VAL A 165 -4.49 13.85 9.36
N LEU A 166 -5.45 13.73 10.29
CA LEU A 166 -5.95 12.44 10.74
C LEU A 166 -6.55 11.62 9.58
N TYR A 167 -7.34 12.27 8.73
CA TYR A 167 -7.93 11.60 7.58
C TYR A 167 -6.86 11.14 6.56
N PHE A 168 -5.87 11.98 6.26
CA PHE A 168 -4.73 11.61 5.42
C PHE A 168 -3.90 10.45 6.02
N MET A 169 -3.70 10.45 7.33
CA MET A 169 -3.08 9.35 8.07
C MET A 169 -3.86 8.05 7.89
N HIS A 170 -5.19 8.07 8.05
CA HIS A 170 -6.02 6.88 7.83
C HIS A 170 -5.93 6.38 6.39
N ILE A 171 -5.93 7.26 5.38
CA ILE A 171 -5.77 6.88 3.97
C ILE A 171 -4.44 6.12 3.76
N ASN A 172 -3.35 6.56 4.37
CA ASN A 172 -2.05 5.88 4.31
C ASN A 172 -2.14 4.44 4.87
N PHE A 173 -2.75 4.27 6.05
CA PHE A 173 -2.89 2.93 6.65
C PHE A 173 -3.84 2.02 5.87
N ILE A 174 -4.98 2.55 5.43
CA ILE A 174 -5.95 1.81 4.60
C ILE A 174 -5.24 1.32 3.33
N TYR A 175 -4.50 2.19 2.64
CA TYR A 175 -3.76 1.81 1.45
C TYR A 175 -2.64 0.80 1.74
N ALA A 176 -1.87 0.98 2.83
CA ALA A 176 -0.84 0.03 3.24
C ALA A 176 -1.43 -1.36 3.56
N PHE A 177 -2.57 -1.40 4.24
CA PHE A 177 -3.29 -2.63 4.58
C PHE A 177 -3.74 -3.37 3.32
N PHE A 178 -4.44 -2.68 2.41
CA PHE A 178 -4.91 -3.29 1.17
C PHE A 178 -3.77 -3.67 0.22
N THR A 179 -2.61 -3.03 0.34
CA THR A 179 -1.39 -3.41 -0.39
C THR A 179 -0.82 -4.74 0.08
N LEU A 180 -1.00 -5.09 1.35
CA LEU A 180 -0.53 -6.34 1.94
C LEU A 180 -1.45 -7.53 1.64
N ILE A 181 -2.70 -7.32 1.21
CA ILE A 181 -3.58 -8.46 0.91
C ILE A 181 -3.03 -9.22 -0.31
N PRO A 182 -2.71 -10.52 -0.19
CA PRO A 182 -2.02 -11.28 -1.23
C PRO A 182 -3.01 -11.72 -2.32
N ILE A 183 -3.21 -10.88 -3.34
CA ILE A 183 -4.19 -11.11 -4.40
C ILE A 183 -3.47 -11.12 -5.76
N PRO A 184 -3.61 -12.21 -6.54
CA PRO A 184 -3.13 -12.23 -7.91
C PRO A 184 -4.05 -11.42 -8.83
N LYS A 185 -3.50 -10.91 -9.94
CA LYS A 185 -4.29 -10.20 -10.93
C LYS A 185 -4.97 -11.16 -11.90
N PHE A 186 -6.28 -11.01 -12.05
CA PHE A 186 -7.08 -11.77 -13.01
C PHE A 186 -7.58 -10.90 -14.17
N LYS A 187 -7.69 -11.51 -15.37
CA LYS A 187 -8.43 -10.98 -16.51
C LYS A 187 -9.36 -12.08 -17.02
N GLY A 188 -10.65 -11.96 -16.69
CA GLY A 188 -11.60 -13.07 -16.84
C GLY A 188 -11.18 -14.23 -15.94
N LEU A 189 -11.14 -15.45 -16.49
CA LEU A 189 -10.71 -16.65 -15.78
C LEU A 189 -9.19 -16.91 -15.86
N LYS A 190 -8.42 -16.04 -16.55
CA LYS A 190 -6.97 -16.21 -16.72
C LYS A 190 -6.20 -15.36 -15.72
N LEU A 191 -5.21 -15.99 -15.07
CA LEU A 191 -4.15 -15.28 -14.35
C LEU A 191 -3.34 -14.44 -15.34
N VAL A 192 -3.18 -13.16 -15.04
CA VAL A 192 -2.35 -12.23 -15.81
C VAL A 192 -1.14 -11.89 -14.98
N GLU A 193 -0.04 -11.58 -15.67
CA GLU A 193 1.18 -11.10 -15.02
C GLU A 193 0.92 -9.94 -14.06
N GLY A 194 1.67 -9.95 -12.97
CA GLY A 194 1.58 -8.98 -11.89
C GLY A 194 0.67 -9.43 -10.76
N ALA A 195 0.99 -8.96 -9.57
CA ALA A 195 0.23 -9.24 -8.37
C ALA A 195 0.26 -8.04 -7.44
N THR A 196 -0.56 -8.07 -6.40
CA THR A 196 -0.41 -7.09 -5.31
C THR A 196 0.98 -7.24 -4.67
N PRO A 197 1.57 -6.15 -4.15
CA PRO A 197 2.83 -6.21 -3.41
C PRO A 197 2.79 -7.23 -2.25
N GLY A 198 1.64 -7.35 -1.58
CA GLY A 198 1.41 -8.35 -0.53
C GLY A 198 1.64 -9.80 -0.99
N LEU A 199 1.27 -10.15 -2.22
CA LEU A 199 1.48 -11.50 -2.76
C LEU A 199 2.97 -11.80 -2.95
N HIS A 200 3.76 -10.81 -3.40
CA HIS A 200 5.20 -10.97 -3.54
C HIS A 200 5.89 -11.20 -2.18
N ILE A 201 5.44 -10.49 -1.13
CA ILE A 201 5.95 -10.66 0.24
C ILE A 201 5.55 -12.03 0.79
N TYR A 202 4.30 -12.44 0.59
CA TYR A 202 3.78 -13.71 1.04
C TYR A 202 4.53 -14.91 0.43
N PHE A 203 4.80 -14.88 -0.88
CA PHE A 203 5.55 -15.94 -1.56
C PHE A 203 7.05 -15.95 -1.25
N TYR A 204 7.61 -14.83 -0.78
CA TYR A 204 8.97 -14.85 -0.26
C TYR A 204 9.00 -15.54 1.12
N THR A 205 8.28 -14.97 2.10
CA THR A 205 8.21 -15.53 3.45
C THR A 205 6.88 -15.21 4.10
N ARG A 206 6.05 -16.23 4.37
CA ARG A 206 4.75 -16.08 5.08
C ARG A 206 4.89 -15.42 6.46
N ARG A 207 5.98 -15.72 7.17
CA ARG A 207 6.32 -15.13 8.48
C ARG A 207 6.45 -13.61 8.41
N LEU A 208 7.22 -13.13 7.44
CA LEU A 208 7.45 -11.70 7.23
C LEU A 208 6.16 -10.97 6.83
N HIS A 209 5.38 -11.58 5.92
CA HIS A 209 4.07 -11.05 5.53
C HIS A 209 3.14 -10.89 6.74
N THR A 210 3.00 -11.95 7.54
CA THR A 210 2.13 -11.97 8.73
C THR A 210 2.59 -10.93 9.76
N PHE A 211 3.90 -10.85 10.03
CA PHE A 211 4.48 -9.85 10.92
C PHE A 211 4.13 -8.41 10.48
N ILE A 212 4.35 -8.07 9.20
CA ILE A 212 4.08 -6.72 8.70
C ILE A 212 2.58 -6.41 8.75
N LEU A 213 1.72 -7.36 8.35
CA LEU A 213 0.27 -7.20 8.36
C LEU A 213 -0.26 -6.97 9.78
N LEU A 214 0.10 -7.83 10.73
CA LEU A 214 -0.36 -7.71 12.11
C LEU A 214 0.18 -6.45 12.78
N SER A 215 1.46 -6.12 12.57
CA SER A 215 2.04 -4.87 13.10
C SER A 215 1.28 -3.64 12.58
N LEU A 216 0.92 -3.62 11.28
CA LEU A 216 0.18 -2.51 10.69
C LEU A 216 -1.24 -2.40 11.24
N ILE A 217 -1.96 -3.53 11.38
CA ILE A 217 -3.32 -3.55 11.93
C ILE A 217 -3.30 -3.10 13.39
N CYS A 218 -2.42 -3.69 14.22
CA CYS A 218 -2.28 -3.31 15.62
C CYS A 218 -1.94 -1.82 15.75
N TYR A 219 -1.04 -1.30 14.93
CA TYR A 219 -0.69 0.12 14.96
C TYR A 219 -1.89 1.01 14.59
N TRP A 220 -2.62 0.67 13.52
CA TRP A 220 -3.79 1.44 13.10
C TRP A 220 -4.89 1.45 14.18
N VAL A 221 -5.15 0.31 14.82
CA VAL A 221 -6.12 0.19 15.93
C VAL A 221 -5.65 0.99 17.15
N LEU A 222 -4.39 0.83 17.55
CA LEU A 222 -3.83 1.54 18.71
C LEU A 222 -3.90 3.05 18.53
N VAL A 223 -3.50 3.57 17.36
CA VAL A 223 -3.57 5.00 17.04
C VAL A 223 -5.00 5.51 16.98
N SER A 224 -5.95 4.70 16.51
CA SER A 224 -7.37 5.10 16.45
C SER A 224 -8.05 5.06 17.82
N ALA A 225 -7.62 4.16 18.71
CA ALA A 225 -8.15 4.02 20.07
C ALA A 225 -7.49 4.97 21.08
N SER A 226 -6.23 5.34 20.87
CA SER A 226 -5.52 6.28 21.73
C SER A 226 -6.06 7.70 21.52
N THR A 227 -7.03 8.10 22.34
CA THR A 227 -7.40 9.51 22.50
C THR A 227 -6.34 10.29 23.28
N THR A 228 -5.40 9.60 23.92
CA THR A 228 -4.39 10.16 24.82
C THR A 228 -2.99 10.23 24.22
N PHE A 229 -2.19 11.14 24.78
CA PHE A 229 -0.85 11.60 24.39
C PHE A 229 0.25 10.51 24.46
N PHE A 230 0.01 9.29 24.00
CA PHE A 230 1.12 8.35 23.83
C PHE A 230 1.95 8.78 22.61
N PRO A 231 3.28 8.92 22.73
CA PRO A 231 4.12 9.25 21.60
C PRO A 231 3.94 8.17 20.53
N SER A 232 3.65 8.58 19.29
CA SER A 232 3.30 7.66 18.19
C SER A 232 4.38 6.58 17.93
N LEU A 233 5.64 6.87 18.27
CA LEU A 233 6.75 5.92 18.26
C LEU A 233 6.56 4.78 19.26
N GLY A 234 6.08 5.07 20.48
CA GLY A 234 5.80 4.05 21.49
C GLY A 234 4.70 3.08 21.04
N LEU A 235 3.66 3.60 20.39
CA LEU A 235 2.59 2.78 19.80
C LEU A 235 3.10 1.92 18.64
N LEU A 236 4.04 2.41 17.83
CA LEU A 236 4.67 1.62 16.78
C LEU A 236 5.48 0.46 17.37
N ILE A 237 6.30 0.71 18.39
CA ILE A 237 7.09 -0.33 19.06
C ILE A 237 6.15 -1.41 19.64
N LEU A 238 5.10 -0.99 20.35
CA LEU A 238 4.09 -1.90 20.89
C LEU A 238 3.42 -2.72 19.78
N ALA A 239 3.04 -2.08 18.67
CA ALA A 239 2.45 -2.77 17.52
C ALA A 239 3.40 -3.78 16.88
N MET A 240 4.71 -3.46 16.79
CA MET A 240 5.73 -4.40 16.31
C MET A 240 5.87 -5.60 17.25
N ILE A 241 5.85 -5.39 18.57
CA ILE A 241 5.88 -6.49 19.56
C ILE A 241 4.66 -7.40 19.39
N LEU A 242 3.47 -6.81 19.30
CA LEU A 242 2.22 -7.56 19.06
C LEU A 242 2.27 -8.30 17.71
N GLY A 243 2.85 -7.69 16.68
CA GLY A 243 3.06 -8.33 15.38
C GLY A 243 4.01 -9.53 15.45
N VAL A 244 5.09 -9.45 16.24
CA VAL A 244 6.00 -10.58 16.50
C VAL A 244 5.26 -11.70 17.22
N ILE A 245 4.52 -11.39 18.28
CA ILE A 245 3.73 -12.37 19.05
C ILE A 245 2.71 -13.06 18.13
N GLY A 246 1.95 -12.29 17.36
CA GLY A 246 0.97 -12.82 16.42
C GLY A 246 1.58 -13.67 15.30
N MET A 247 2.77 -13.31 14.81
CA MET A 247 3.54 -14.14 13.88
C MET A 247 3.92 -15.48 14.51
N PHE A 248 4.36 -15.52 15.77
CA PHE A 248 4.67 -16.77 16.47
C PHE A 248 3.45 -17.68 16.61
N PHE A 249 2.30 -17.13 16.98
CA PHE A 249 1.05 -17.89 17.03
C PHE A 249 0.66 -18.44 15.65
N TYR A 250 0.73 -17.61 14.60
CA TYR A 250 0.46 -18.06 13.24
C TYR A 250 1.35 -19.22 12.81
N MET A 251 2.66 -19.18 13.13
CA MET A 251 3.57 -20.28 12.81
C MET A 251 3.17 -21.57 13.51
N LYS A 252 2.84 -21.51 14.80
CA LYS A 252 2.42 -22.69 15.56
C LYS A 252 1.21 -23.37 14.91
N PHE A 253 0.20 -22.60 14.52
CA PHE A 253 -0.98 -23.15 13.85
C PHE A 253 -0.72 -23.63 12.42
N ALA A 254 0.12 -22.92 11.66
CA ALA A 254 0.41 -23.28 10.27
C ALA A 254 1.20 -24.59 10.18
N ASP A 255 2.16 -24.80 11.09
CA ASP A 255 2.99 -26.01 11.12
C ASP A 255 2.20 -27.25 11.59
N GLU A 256 1.12 -27.08 12.37
CA GLU A 256 0.22 -28.18 12.77
C GLU A 256 -0.68 -28.70 11.62
N THR A 257 -0.75 -27.99 10.49
CA THR A 257 -1.64 -28.32 9.36
C THR A 257 -0.95 -28.97 8.16
N ILE A 258 0.36 -29.25 8.26
CA ILE A 258 1.19 -29.89 7.22
C ILE A 258 1.67 -31.24 7.75
#